data_AF-A0AAW0ND97-F1
#
_entry.id   AF-A0AAW0ND97-F1
#
_cell.length_a   1.000
_cell.length_b   1.000
_cell.length_c   1.000
_cell.angle_alpha   90.00
_cell.angle_beta   90.00
_cell.angle_gamma   90.00
#
_symmetry.space_group_name_H-M   'P 1'
#
loop_
_entity.id
_entity.type
_entity.pdbx_description
1 polymer ?
#
loop_
_entity_poly.entity_id
_entity_poly.type
_entity_poly.pdbx_seq_one_letter_code
_entity_poly.pdbx_strand_id
1 'polypeptide(L)'
;MTRPVTKSSGGGGFSAELLNLLLGRVRTTSGPRRVEDGRLRRRAARHVNSAVRVSKYVKFQSGCSYQDFIAEVKSKFGFPDSAELLILDETDTEIEEDVFVELVEANPDLCLKIEDRLLDKSLSSMDNSSTSSLTDTMSPSSDNEPWSPPRQKSSTQHSGAPSKEALEKDAAKEMVENALKGKPGGQDILEEYKSEKSLSHRSRRQLVNLIVSEMTERHGRMPSRKQKENYALGIITAFPSLRDPFSQKGYEHFYDAEKGTGYLAWRLKTLSRKVFKRPVKEASEAHEQGPKRRRTSDTSAGEQLSGDACREALSFLGHSTDVASVFQKMKSTLEYRQDLVRDSEQTTDVFKIFPRFLDVKGLVNQDFALLFGEETASRMLERWDTVFKPKIIMEARHLTETPDLSRLMAAAEKNGENENYWDSDMASLLLLLHLLPPTAGRRRVKISSSEAEKKLVHFLKVRHTVYS
;
A
#
# COMPACT_ATOMS: atom_id res chain seq x y z
N MET A 1 13.54 -45.77 36.61
CA MET A 1 14.45 -46.00 35.46
C MET A 1 13.65 -45.88 34.17
N THR A 2 14.29 -45.32 33.14
CA THR A 2 13.87 -45.19 31.71
C THR A 2 12.69 -44.28 31.33
N ARG A 3 13.04 -43.10 30.79
CA ARG A 3 12.30 -42.33 29.75
C ARG A 3 12.52 -42.98 28.36
N PRO A 4 11.64 -42.72 27.36
CA PRO A 4 11.93 -41.75 26.26
C PRO A 4 10.71 -40.84 25.92
N VAL A 5 10.78 -39.55 25.56
CA VAL A 5 11.37 -38.78 24.42
C VAL A 5 10.46 -38.65 23.17
N THR A 6 9.86 -37.43 23.07
CA THR A 6 9.50 -36.52 21.94
C THR A 6 8.61 -36.92 20.75
N LYS A 7 7.62 -36.04 20.44
CA LYS A 7 7.67 -35.06 19.31
C LYS A 7 6.48 -34.09 19.35
N SER A 8 6.76 -32.79 19.42
CA SER A 8 5.81 -31.69 19.19
C SER A 8 6.02 -31.14 17.77
N SER A 9 4.99 -31.16 16.93
CA SER A 9 4.96 -30.39 15.68
C SER A 9 3.99 -29.22 15.84
N GLY A 10 4.52 -28.01 15.82
CA GLY A 10 3.73 -26.77 15.79
C GLY A 10 3.03 -26.62 14.45
N GLY A 11 1.70 -26.52 14.48
CA GLY A 11 0.86 -26.24 13.33
C GLY A 11 0.71 -24.72 13.14
N GLY A 12 1.22 -24.20 12.02
CA GLY A 12 0.97 -22.84 11.55
C GLY A 12 -0.30 -22.79 10.71
N GLY A 13 -1.23 -21.88 11.06
CA GLY A 13 -2.58 -21.79 10.51
C GLY A 13 -2.69 -21.23 9.08
N PHE A 14 -3.75 -21.65 8.39
CA PHE A 14 -4.13 -21.23 7.04
C PHE A 14 -5.15 -20.08 7.09
N SER A 15 -5.12 -19.16 6.11
CA SER A 15 -6.05 -18.03 6.02
C SER A 15 -6.83 -18.07 4.71
N ALA A 16 -8.15 -17.85 4.82
CA ALA A 16 -9.22 -17.96 3.82
C ALA A 16 -9.23 -16.94 2.67
N GLU A 17 -8.15 -16.22 2.42
CA GLU A 17 -8.18 -14.98 1.61
C GLU A 17 -8.03 -15.18 0.09
N LEU A 18 -7.79 -16.40 -0.38
CA LEU A 18 -7.34 -16.65 -1.76
C LEU A 18 -8.47 -16.82 -2.79
N LEU A 19 -9.72 -17.07 -2.37
CA LEU A 19 -10.83 -17.43 -3.29
C LEU A 19 -11.79 -16.28 -3.66
N ASN A 20 -11.64 -15.06 -3.12
CA ASN A 20 -12.70 -14.05 -3.14
C ASN A 20 -12.45 -12.80 -4.00
N LEU A 21 -11.45 -12.82 -4.88
CA LEU A 21 -10.88 -11.60 -5.46
C LEU A 21 -11.07 -11.44 -6.99
N LEU A 22 -11.89 -12.28 -7.62
CA LEU A 22 -12.02 -12.35 -9.07
C LEU A 22 -13.08 -11.43 -9.75
N LEU A 23 -13.88 -10.63 -9.04
CA LEU A 23 -14.93 -9.82 -9.72
C LEU A 23 -15.15 -8.42 -9.12
N GLY A 24 -14.79 -7.38 -9.89
CA GLY A 24 -15.06 -5.97 -9.54
C GLY A 24 -14.78 -4.93 -10.65
N ARG A 25 -15.70 -4.82 -11.61
CA ARG A 25 -15.98 -3.69 -12.55
C ARG A 25 -14.94 -3.30 -13.62
N VAL A 26 -15.21 -3.78 -14.84
CA VAL A 26 -14.89 -3.09 -16.11
C VAL A 26 -15.94 -1.99 -16.34
N ARG A 27 -15.52 -0.73 -16.48
CA ARG A 27 -16.31 0.32 -17.13
C ARG A 27 -15.90 0.39 -18.60
N THR A 28 -16.88 0.15 -19.47
CA THR A 28 -16.77 0.32 -20.91
C THR A 28 -16.97 1.79 -21.28
N THR A 29 -16.00 2.39 -21.97
CA THR A 29 -16.24 3.54 -22.84
C THR A 29 -15.68 3.20 -24.22
N SER A 30 -16.59 3.00 -25.15
CA SER A 30 -16.38 2.79 -26.58
C SER A 30 -16.07 4.10 -27.31
N GLY A 31 -15.11 4.08 -28.23
CA GLY A 31 -14.89 5.13 -29.24
C GLY A 31 -13.80 4.70 -30.24
N PRO A 32 -13.95 4.91 -31.56
CA PRO A 32 -13.35 4.02 -32.57
C PRO A 32 -11.99 4.43 -33.15
N ARG A 33 -11.29 3.39 -33.61
CA ARG A 33 -10.20 3.24 -34.59
C ARG A 33 -9.68 4.50 -35.30
N ARG A 34 -8.35 4.62 -35.34
CA ARG A 34 -7.64 4.95 -36.59
C ARG A 34 -6.36 4.12 -36.72
N VAL A 35 -6.25 3.52 -37.90
CA VAL A 35 -5.15 2.73 -38.45
C VAL A 35 -3.96 3.65 -38.70
N GLU A 36 -2.75 3.24 -38.35
CA GLU A 36 -1.58 3.57 -39.16
C GLU A 36 -0.47 2.53 -39.00
N ASP A 37 -0.12 1.96 -40.16
CA ASP A 37 0.96 1.05 -40.42
C ASP A 37 2.32 1.76 -40.36
N GLY A 38 3.35 0.98 -40.02
CA GLY A 38 4.69 1.19 -40.56
C GLY A 38 5.69 1.89 -39.65
N ARG A 39 6.62 1.09 -39.10
CA ARG A 39 8.01 1.06 -39.60
C ARG A 39 8.86 0.15 -38.71
N LEU A 40 9.37 -0.92 -39.32
CA LEU A 40 10.58 -1.59 -38.87
C LEU A 40 11.71 -0.56 -38.73
N ARG A 41 12.25 -0.43 -37.52
CA ARG A 41 13.62 0.05 -37.33
C ARG A 41 14.38 -0.95 -36.49
N ARG A 42 15.23 -1.71 -37.18
CA ARG A 42 16.39 -2.39 -36.61
C ARG A 42 17.19 -1.35 -35.81
N ARG A 43 17.47 -1.63 -34.54
CA ARG A 43 18.54 -0.93 -33.82
C ARG A 43 19.32 -1.91 -32.96
N ALA A 44 20.61 -1.90 -33.23
CA ALA A 44 21.67 -2.73 -32.71
C ALA A 44 21.61 -2.99 -31.21
N ALA A 45 21.95 -4.23 -30.85
CA ALA A 45 22.29 -4.65 -29.50
C ALA A 45 23.38 -3.74 -28.93
N ARG A 46 23.05 -2.99 -27.87
CA ARG A 46 24.04 -2.53 -26.89
C ARG A 46 23.97 -3.53 -25.73
N HIS A 47 25.01 -4.34 -25.59
CA HIS A 47 25.25 -5.07 -24.36
C HIS A 47 25.58 -4.03 -23.28
N VAL A 48 24.59 -3.66 -22.48
CA VAL A 48 24.83 -3.06 -21.17
C VAL A 48 24.96 -4.25 -20.23
N ASN A 49 26.17 -4.48 -19.72
CA ASN A 49 26.37 -5.41 -18.60
C ASN A 49 25.60 -4.87 -17.40
N SER A 50 24.35 -5.33 -17.27
CA SER A 50 23.61 -5.26 -16.03
C SER A 50 24.35 -6.14 -15.03
N ALA A 51 24.96 -5.52 -14.01
CA ALA A 51 25.52 -6.26 -12.89
C ALA A 51 24.36 -7.01 -12.21
N VAL A 52 24.27 -8.32 -12.47
CA VAL A 52 23.30 -9.19 -11.82
C VAL A 52 23.63 -9.17 -10.32
N ARG A 53 22.78 -8.52 -9.53
CA ARG A 53 22.87 -8.61 -8.06
C ARG A 53 22.46 -10.02 -7.66
N VAL A 54 23.46 -10.84 -7.33
CA VAL A 54 23.25 -12.22 -6.85
C VAL A 54 23.32 -12.20 -5.32
N SER A 55 22.31 -12.77 -4.66
CA SER A 55 22.34 -13.02 -3.21
C SER A 55 22.63 -14.50 -2.96
N LYS A 56 23.56 -14.81 -2.05
CA LYS A 56 23.90 -16.19 -1.67
C LYS A 56 23.97 -16.31 -0.15
N TYR A 57 23.56 -17.47 0.37
CA TYR A 57 23.72 -17.78 1.79
C TYR A 57 25.14 -18.26 2.08
N VAL A 58 25.80 -17.60 3.02
CA VAL A 58 27.10 -17.97 3.54
C VAL A 58 26.89 -18.60 4.92
N LYS A 59 27.34 -19.85 5.09
CA LYS A 59 27.22 -20.54 6.37
C LYS A 59 28.42 -20.15 7.22
N PHE A 60 28.22 -19.25 8.18
CA PHE A 60 29.23 -18.88 9.15
C PHE A 60 29.16 -19.85 10.34
N GLN A 61 30.26 -20.53 10.67
CA GLN A 61 30.33 -21.43 11.83
C GLN A 61 30.85 -20.63 13.03
N SER A 62 30.34 -20.93 14.24
CA SER A 62 30.81 -20.29 15.47
C SER A 62 32.32 -20.53 15.64
N GLY A 63 33.10 -19.44 15.71
CA GLY A 63 34.57 -19.48 15.79
C GLY A 63 35.33 -19.29 14.47
N CYS A 64 34.65 -19.03 13.34
CA CYS A 64 35.30 -18.61 12.09
C CYS A 64 35.85 -17.18 12.21
N SER A 65 37.01 -16.92 11.62
CA SER A 65 37.60 -15.58 11.53
C SER A 65 36.99 -14.77 10.37
N TYR A 66 37.21 -13.45 10.38
CA TYR A 66 36.87 -12.57 9.26
C TYR A 66 37.49 -13.05 7.93
N GLN A 67 38.72 -13.54 7.97
CA GLN A 67 39.43 -14.07 6.80
C GLN A 67 38.77 -15.35 6.26
N ASP A 68 38.25 -16.23 7.12
CA ASP A 68 37.52 -17.43 6.70
C ASP A 68 36.21 -17.06 6.00
N PHE A 69 35.53 -16.03 6.49
CA PHE A 69 34.34 -15.49 5.84
C PHE A 69 34.65 -14.92 4.46
N ILE A 70 35.70 -14.11 4.33
CA ILE A 70 36.15 -13.55 3.05
C ILE A 70 36.49 -14.66 2.06
N ALA A 71 37.18 -15.72 2.48
CA ALA A 71 37.52 -16.85 1.62
C ALA A 71 36.28 -17.60 1.12
N GLU A 72 35.31 -17.86 2.01
CA GLU A 72 34.04 -18.51 1.67
C GLU A 72 33.20 -17.64 0.72
N VAL A 73 33.21 -16.31 0.91
CA VAL A 73 32.57 -15.34 0.01
C VAL A 73 33.26 -15.36 -1.36
N LYS A 74 34.59 -15.29 -1.42
CA LYS A 74 35.34 -15.35 -2.69
C LYS A 74 35.02 -16.62 -3.47
N SER A 75 35.05 -17.77 -2.79
CA SER A 75 34.69 -19.07 -3.37
C SER A 75 33.25 -19.09 -3.89
N LYS A 76 32.27 -18.65 -3.07
CA LYS A 76 30.85 -18.71 -3.44
C LYS A 76 30.49 -17.74 -4.55
N PHE A 77 31.05 -16.54 -4.56
CA PHE A 77 30.71 -15.51 -5.54
C PHE A 77 31.62 -15.53 -6.77
N GLY A 78 32.68 -16.34 -6.75
CA GLY A 78 33.60 -16.52 -7.88
C GLY A 78 34.60 -15.37 -8.05
N PHE A 79 34.97 -14.72 -6.95
CA PHE A 79 36.02 -13.68 -6.95
C PHE A 79 37.41 -14.33 -6.97
N PRO A 80 38.41 -13.72 -7.64
CA PRO A 80 39.79 -14.19 -7.56
C PRO A 80 40.35 -14.04 -6.15
N ASP A 81 41.30 -14.90 -5.76
CA ASP A 81 41.91 -14.87 -4.42
C ASP A 81 42.59 -13.53 -4.10
N SER A 82 43.06 -12.83 -5.14
CA SER A 82 43.66 -11.49 -5.05
C SER A 82 42.64 -10.33 -4.99
N ALA A 83 41.33 -10.59 -5.03
CA ALA A 83 40.32 -9.54 -4.92
C ALA A 83 40.32 -8.93 -3.51
N GLU A 84 40.30 -7.61 -3.42
CA GLU A 84 40.07 -6.90 -2.16
C GLU A 84 38.56 -6.61 -2.07
N LEU A 85 37.89 -7.21 -1.10
CA LEU A 85 36.44 -7.08 -0.95
C LEU A 85 36.10 -6.04 0.13
N LEU A 86 35.16 -5.17 -0.18
CA LEU A 86 34.48 -4.27 0.76
C LEU A 86 33.21 -4.97 1.27
N ILE A 87 33.04 -5.04 2.59
CA ILE A 87 31.83 -5.56 3.22
C ILE A 87 31.05 -4.37 3.76
N LEU A 88 29.82 -4.20 3.28
CA LEU A 88 28.91 -3.14 3.69
C LEU A 88 27.66 -3.73 4.34
N ASP A 89 27.09 -3.02 5.30
CA ASP A 89 25.79 -3.37 5.88
C ASP A 89 24.59 -2.91 4.99
N GLU A 90 23.37 -3.09 5.49
CA GLU A 90 22.15 -2.67 4.78
C GLU A 90 22.10 -1.14 4.53
N THR A 91 22.80 -0.35 5.35
CA THR A 91 22.88 1.11 5.30
C THR A 91 24.04 1.65 4.46
N ASP A 92 24.80 0.77 3.80
CA ASP A 92 26.02 1.10 3.04
C ASP A 92 27.18 1.58 3.93
N THR A 93 27.22 1.12 5.18
CA THR A 93 28.33 1.36 6.12
C THR A 93 29.35 0.22 6.03
N GLU A 94 30.64 0.55 5.88
CA GLU A 94 31.74 -0.42 5.86
C GLU A 94 31.90 -1.11 7.21
N ILE A 95 31.98 -2.45 7.18
CA ILE A 95 32.19 -3.28 8.36
C ILE A 95 33.66 -3.67 8.42
N GLU A 96 34.35 -3.09 9.39
CA GLU A 96 35.74 -3.39 9.72
C GLU A 96 35.87 -4.77 10.41
N GLU A 97 37.07 -5.35 10.32
CA GLU A 97 37.38 -6.71 10.82
C GLU A 97 37.13 -6.86 12.32
N ASP A 98 37.34 -5.80 13.11
CA ASP A 98 37.21 -5.77 14.57
C ASP A 98 35.75 -5.78 15.05
N VAL A 99 34.82 -5.25 14.25
CA VAL A 99 33.38 -5.21 14.58
C VAL A 99 32.60 -6.37 13.97
N PHE A 100 33.14 -7.02 12.92
CA PHE A 100 32.44 -8.03 12.14
C PHE A 100 31.90 -9.21 12.98
N VAL A 101 32.73 -9.79 13.85
CA VAL A 101 32.36 -10.98 14.64
C VAL A 101 31.23 -10.65 15.61
N GLU A 102 31.31 -9.52 16.33
CA GLU A 102 30.27 -9.07 17.25
C GLU A 102 28.95 -8.81 16.51
N LEU A 103 29.02 -8.25 15.31
CA LEU A 103 27.85 -7.89 14.51
C LEU A 103 27.09 -9.12 13.98
N VAL A 104 27.81 -10.14 13.50
CA VAL A 104 27.22 -11.40 13.01
C VAL A 104 26.71 -12.27 14.15
N GLU A 105 27.37 -12.27 15.31
CA GLU A 105 26.88 -12.97 16.51
C GLU A 105 25.62 -12.32 17.10
N ALA A 106 25.57 -10.98 17.13
CA ALA A 106 24.38 -10.26 17.59
C ALA A 106 23.19 -10.39 16.63
N ASN A 107 23.46 -10.53 15.32
CA ASN A 107 22.44 -10.56 14.27
C ASN A 107 22.70 -11.71 13.27
N PRO A 108 22.22 -12.93 13.53
CA PRO A 108 22.45 -14.10 12.66
C PRO A 108 21.76 -14.00 11.28
N ASP A 109 20.78 -13.11 11.12
CA ASP A 109 20.04 -12.87 9.87
C ASP A 109 20.58 -11.64 9.09
N LEU A 110 21.76 -11.13 9.45
CA LEU A 110 22.33 -9.91 8.84
C LEU A 110 22.59 -10.08 7.33
N CYS A 111 22.09 -9.13 6.54
CA CYS A 111 22.35 -9.07 5.10
C CYS A 111 23.54 -8.14 4.82
N LEU A 112 24.60 -8.71 4.23
CA LEU A 112 25.84 -8.00 3.91
C LEU A 112 25.95 -7.80 2.39
N LYS A 113 26.34 -6.60 1.97
CA LYS A 113 26.70 -6.29 0.58
C LYS A 113 28.21 -6.43 0.42
N ILE A 114 28.62 -7.05 -0.68
CA ILE A 114 30.03 -7.30 -0.98
C ILE A 114 30.37 -6.60 -2.29
N GLU A 115 31.39 -5.74 -2.26
CA GLU A 115 31.86 -4.99 -3.43
C GLU A 115 33.35 -5.26 -3.67
N ASP A 116 33.78 -5.32 -4.92
CA ASP A 116 35.21 -5.47 -5.26
C ASP A 116 35.85 -4.08 -5.34
N ARG A 117 36.84 -3.84 -4.48
CA ARG A 117 37.58 -2.57 -4.37
C ARG A 117 38.27 -2.17 -5.68
N LEU A 118 38.55 -3.11 -6.58
CA LEU A 118 39.20 -2.84 -7.87
C LEU A 118 38.23 -2.49 -9.00
N LEU A 119 36.94 -2.83 -8.89
CA LEU A 119 35.93 -2.46 -9.90
C LEU A 119 35.58 -0.96 -9.85
N ASP A 120 35.74 -0.31 -8.70
CA ASP A 120 35.37 1.10 -8.53
C ASP A 120 36.45 2.08 -9.04
N LYS A 121 37.71 1.65 -9.12
CA LYS A 121 38.79 2.45 -9.73
C LYS A 121 38.66 2.60 -11.26
N SER A 122 37.92 1.71 -11.92
CA SER A 122 37.66 1.82 -13.36
C SER A 122 36.49 2.77 -13.69
N LEU A 123 35.72 3.21 -12.69
CA LEU A 123 34.67 4.21 -12.84
C LEU A 123 35.06 5.58 -12.24
N SER A 124 36.11 5.64 -11.42
CA SER A 124 36.65 6.88 -10.86
C SER A 124 37.80 7.52 -11.68
N SER A 125 38.03 7.06 -12.91
CA SER A 125 39.10 7.57 -13.80
C SER A 125 38.56 8.44 -14.93
N MET A 126 37.85 9.51 -14.60
CA MET A 126 37.81 10.73 -15.39
C MET A 126 37.48 11.89 -14.44
N ASP A 127 38.37 12.88 -14.45
CA ASP A 127 38.26 14.20 -13.84
C ASP A 127 38.73 14.33 -12.38
N ASN A 128 40.05 14.22 -12.20
CA ASN A 128 40.85 15.10 -11.33
C ASN A 128 42.21 15.26 -12.04
N SER A 129 42.61 16.41 -12.55
CA SER A 129 43.12 17.58 -11.80
C SER A 129 43.39 18.68 -12.85
N SER A 130 43.28 19.97 -12.58
CA SER A 130 44.38 20.70 -11.96
C SER A 130 43.97 22.13 -11.57
N THR A 131 44.25 22.46 -10.32
CA THR A 131 44.38 23.81 -9.75
C THR A 131 45.76 24.40 -10.05
N SER A 132 45.82 25.67 -10.47
CA SER A 132 46.83 26.72 -10.20
C SER A 132 46.82 27.73 -11.37
N SER A 133 47.13 29.01 -11.30
CA SER A 133 47.26 30.08 -10.31
C SER A 133 47.79 31.30 -11.11
N LEU A 134 47.42 32.54 -10.73
CA LEU A 134 48.01 33.84 -11.18
C LEU A 134 47.69 34.25 -12.65
N THR A 135 47.44 35.50 -13.07
CA THR A 135 47.60 36.87 -12.52
C THR A 135 46.85 37.87 -13.43
N ASP A 136 46.42 38.98 -12.81
CA ASP A 136 46.38 40.37 -13.31
C ASP A 136 45.55 40.86 -14.53
N THR A 137 44.73 41.87 -14.16
CA THR A 137 44.43 43.15 -14.83
C THR A 137 43.66 43.19 -16.16
N MET A 138 42.45 43.77 -16.14
CA MET A 138 42.17 45.18 -16.54
C MET A 138 40.65 45.45 -16.46
N SER A 139 40.24 46.39 -15.59
CA SER A 139 38.94 47.12 -15.62
C SER A 139 38.98 48.21 -16.73
N PRO A 140 37.96 49.07 -17.01
CA PRO A 140 36.69 49.33 -16.29
C PRO A 140 35.42 49.67 -17.15
N SER A 141 34.25 49.75 -16.50
CA SER A 141 33.22 50.82 -16.60
C SER A 141 32.05 50.43 -15.69
N SER A 142 31.89 51.03 -14.51
CA SER A 142 31.03 52.19 -14.21
C SER A 142 29.56 51.92 -14.60
N ASP A 143 28.60 51.80 -13.68
CA ASP A 143 28.22 52.88 -12.77
C ASP A 143 27.82 52.47 -11.33
N ASN A 144 28.28 53.34 -10.42
CA ASN A 144 27.85 53.66 -9.06
C ASN A 144 26.31 53.92 -8.99
N GLU A 145 25.56 53.84 -7.90
CA GLU A 145 25.77 54.15 -6.47
C GLU A 145 24.50 53.63 -5.69
N PRO A 146 24.31 53.82 -4.37
CA PRO A 146 24.32 52.72 -3.42
C PRO A 146 23.10 52.68 -2.49
N TRP A 147 23.12 51.64 -1.67
CA TRP A 147 22.28 51.40 -0.52
C TRP A 147 22.45 52.47 0.58
N SER A 148 21.34 52.95 1.11
CA SER A 148 21.23 53.39 2.52
C SER A 148 19.77 53.23 3.01
N PRO A 149 19.52 52.56 4.15
CA PRO A 149 18.33 52.82 4.97
C PRO A 149 18.65 53.97 5.96
N PRO A 150 17.76 54.48 6.84
CA PRO A 150 16.34 54.18 7.07
C PRO A 150 15.45 55.45 7.02
N ARG A 151 14.11 55.31 6.98
CA ARG A 151 13.24 56.42 7.39
C ARG A 151 11.96 55.94 8.08
N GLN A 152 11.94 56.13 9.40
CA GLN A 152 10.71 56.42 10.13
C GLN A 152 10.00 57.59 9.44
N LYS A 153 8.70 57.43 9.15
CA LYS A 153 7.80 58.57 8.96
C LYS A 153 6.79 58.55 10.10
N SER A 154 7.06 59.38 11.09
CA SER A 154 6.06 59.91 12.00
C SER A 154 5.06 60.77 11.23
N SER A 155 3.77 60.47 11.44
CA SER A 155 2.66 61.42 11.56
C SER A 155 2.56 62.58 10.56
N THR A 156 1.65 62.44 9.60
CA THR A 156 0.76 63.54 9.21
C THR A 156 -0.67 63.09 9.48
N GLN A 157 -1.34 63.78 10.39
CA GLN A 157 -2.75 63.62 10.71
C GLN A 157 -3.58 64.00 9.47
N HIS A 158 -4.32 63.03 8.94
CA HIS A 158 -5.58 63.29 8.25
C HIS A 158 -6.64 62.43 8.91
N SER A 159 -7.56 63.11 9.59
CA SER A 159 -8.79 62.59 10.15
C SER A 159 -9.63 61.89 9.09
N GLY A 160 -10.08 60.67 9.41
CA GLY A 160 -11.50 60.35 9.22
C GLY A 160 -11.92 59.45 8.06
N ALA A 161 -11.15 58.41 7.69
CA ALA A 161 -11.74 57.21 7.07
C ALA A 161 -10.78 56.01 7.22
N PRO A 162 -11.17 54.93 7.91
CA PRO A 162 -10.39 53.70 7.89
C PRO A 162 -10.34 53.17 6.44
N SER A 163 -9.15 52.80 5.97
CA SER A 163 -8.99 52.17 4.66
C SER A 163 -9.88 50.92 4.60
N LYS A 164 -10.46 50.63 3.43
CA LYS A 164 -11.38 49.49 3.23
C LYS A 164 -10.81 48.16 3.77
N GLU A 165 -9.49 47.99 3.68
CA GLU A 165 -8.78 46.82 4.20
C GLU A 165 -8.71 46.74 5.73
N ALA A 166 -8.61 47.88 6.43
CA ALA A 166 -8.63 47.90 7.89
C ALA A 166 -10.02 47.51 8.42
N LEU A 167 -11.08 48.03 7.79
CA LEU A 167 -12.46 47.66 8.09
C LEU A 167 -12.72 46.17 7.87
N GLU A 168 -12.21 45.58 6.78
CA GLU A 168 -12.35 44.15 6.51
C GLU A 168 -11.61 43.28 7.54
N LYS A 169 -10.43 43.71 8.01
CA LYS A 169 -9.67 43.01 9.06
C LYS A 169 -10.38 43.07 10.41
N ASP A 170 -10.90 44.24 10.79
CA ASP A 170 -11.62 44.41 12.05
C ASP A 170 -12.91 43.60 12.07
N ALA A 171 -13.67 43.60 10.96
CA ALA A 171 -14.87 42.78 10.82
C ALA A 171 -14.54 41.27 10.87
N ALA A 172 -13.44 40.84 10.25
CA ALA A 172 -13.00 39.45 10.30
C ALA A 172 -12.56 39.02 11.70
N LYS A 173 -11.87 39.91 12.43
CA LYS A 173 -11.48 39.69 13.82
C LYS A 173 -12.70 39.55 14.72
N GLU A 174 -13.65 40.48 14.63
CA GLU A 174 -14.87 40.47 15.45
C GLU A 174 -15.68 39.18 15.21
N MET A 175 -15.76 38.73 13.96
CA MET A 175 -16.40 37.47 13.58
C MET A 175 -15.83 36.26 14.33
N VAL A 176 -14.50 36.19 14.47
CA VAL A 176 -13.77 35.12 15.16
C VAL A 176 -13.93 35.24 16.68
N GLU A 177 -13.84 36.44 17.24
CA GLU A 177 -14.06 36.64 18.68
C GLU A 177 -15.48 36.28 19.09
N ASN A 178 -16.48 36.67 18.30
CA ASN A 178 -17.88 36.32 18.56
C ASN A 178 -18.11 34.81 18.43
N ALA A 179 -17.45 34.15 17.47
CA ALA A 179 -17.48 32.68 17.34
C ALA A 179 -16.93 31.96 18.58
N LEU A 180 -15.89 32.52 19.19
CA LEU A 180 -15.27 31.95 20.40
C LEU A 180 -16.10 32.22 21.65
N LYS A 181 -16.63 33.45 21.83
CA LYS A 181 -17.50 33.78 22.96
C LYS A 181 -18.79 32.97 22.97
N GLY A 182 -19.31 32.62 21.79
CA GLY A 182 -20.55 31.86 21.64
C GLY A 182 -20.44 30.35 21.90
N LYS A 183 -19.23 29.78 22.05
CA LYS A 183 -19.04 28.32 22.13
C LYS A 183 -18.30 27.84 23.38
N PRO A 184 -18.67 26.65 23.91
CA PRO A 184 -18.00 26.10 25.07
C PRO A 184 -16.51 25.87 24.77
N GLY A 185 -15.66 26.34 25.69
CA GLY A 185 -14.21 26.28 25.55
C GLY A 185 -13.58 27.34 24.64
N GLY A 186 -14.35 28.29 24.11
CA GLY A 186 -13.79 29.44 23.40
C GLY A 186 -13.27 30.54 24.33
N GLN A 187 -13.88 30.70 25.51
CA GLN A 187 -13.42 31.63 26.54
C GLN A 187 -12.02 31.25 27.05
N ASP A 188 -11.77 29.97 27.31
CA ASP A 188 -10.47 29.45 27.76
C ASP A 188 -9.35 29.84 26.78
N ILE A 189 -9.61 29.77 25.47
CA ILE A 189 -8.64 30.15 24.43
C ILE A 189 -8.35 31.65 24.47
N LEU A 190 -9.37 32.48 24.69
CA LEU A 190 -9.21 33.92 24.79
C LEU A 190 -8.43 34.30 26.06
N GLU A 191 -8.65 33.60 27.17
CA GLU A 191 -7.95 33.83 28.44
C GLU A 191 -6.49 33.36 28.42
N GLU A 192 -6.23 32.17 27.87
CA GLU A 192 -4.87 31.67 27.61
C GLU A 192 -4.08 32.66 26.75
N TYR A 193 -4.70 33.17 25.68
CA TYR A 193 -4.02 34.14 24.83
C TYR A 193 -3.79 35.49 25.51
N LYS A 194 -4.73 35.96 26.34
CA LYS A 194 -4.59 37.22 27.07
C LYS A 194 -3.41 37.16 28.06
N SER A 195 -3.22 36.01 28.71
CA SER A 195 -2.17 35.78 29.70
C SER A 195 -0.80 35.48 29.07
N GLU A 196 -0.73 34.53 28.12
CA GLU A 196 0.53 34.02 27.58
C GLU A 196 0.98 34.69 26.28
N LYS A 197 0.10 35.46 25.60
CA LYS A 197 0.30 35.99 24.23
C LYS A 197 0.63 34.91 23.18
N SER A 198 0.40 33.66 23.54
CA SER A 198 0.61 32.47 22.73
C SER A 198 -0.53 31.49 22.99
N LEU A 199 -0.62 30.46 22.16
CA LEU A 199 -1.55 29.35 22.36
C LEU A 199 -0.78 28.04 22.36
N SER A 200 -1.07 27.19 23.33
CA SER A 200 -0.64 25.81 23.39
C SER A 200 -1.12 25.04 22.15
N HIS A 201 -0.44 23.93 21.84
CA HIS A 201 -0.82 23.08 20.72
C HIS A 201 -2.26 22.54 20.86
N ARG A 202 -2.71 22.27 22.09
CA ARG A 202 -4.08 21.82 22.39
C ARG A 202 -5.09 22.91 22.07
N SER A 203 -4.85 24.14 22.52
CA SER A 203 -5.76 25.28 22.32
C SER A 203 -5.81 25.75 20.88
N ARG A 204 -4.69 25.70 20.14
CA ARG A 204 -4.69 25.91 18.68
C ARG A 204 -5.60 24.92 17.94
N ARG A 205 -5.58 23.64 18.32
CA ARG A 205 -6.48 22.62 17.72
C ARG A 205 -7.94 22.88 18.10
N GLN A 206 -8.20 23.29 19.35
CA GLN A 206 -9.54 23.64 19.82
C GLN A 206 -10.10 24.87 19.09
N LEU A 207 -9.28 25.91 18.91
CA LEU A 207 -9.59 27.10 18.11
C LEU A 207 -10.07 26.71 16.70
N VAL A 208 -9.28 25.93 15.97
CA VAL A 208 -9.65 25.48 14.62
C VAL A 208 -10.97 24.70 14.61
N ASN A 209 -11.21 23.84 15.62
CA ASN A 209 -12.46 23.10 15.72
C ASN A 209 -13.68 24.00 15.93
N LEU A 210 -13.57 24.97 16.85
CA LEU A 210 -14.66 25.91 17.16
C LEU A 210 -14.99 26.79 15.96
N ILE A 211 -13.95 27.35 15.31
CA ILE A 211 -14.12 28.18 14.12
C ILE A 211 -14.74 27.39 12.98
N VAL A 212 -14.32 26.15 12.75
CA VAL A 212 -14.94 25.34 11.69
C VAL A 212 -16.38 24.97 12.03
N SER A 213 -16.69 24.65 13.30
CA SER A 213 -18.08 24.44 13.73
C SER A 213 -18.94 25.65 13.41
N GLU A 214 -18.47 26.85 13.79
CA GLU A 214 -19.16 28.11 13.52
C GLU A 214 -19.33 28.38 12.04
N MET A 215 -18.26 28.21 11.27
CA MET A 215 -18.27 28.39 9.83
C MET A 215 -19.29 27.47 9.16
N THR A 216 -19.41 26.21 9.62
CA THR A 216 -20.41 25.27 9.08
C THR A 216 -21.83 25.55 9.52
N GLU A 217 -22.03 26.12 10.71
CA GLU A 217 -23.34 26.52 11.21
C GLU A 217 -23.86 27.76 10.48
N ARG A 218 -23.01 28.77 10.23
CA ARG A 218 -23.41 30.00 9.52
C ARG A 218 -23.51 29.86 8.00
N HIS A 219 -22.61 29.11 7.37
CA HIS A 219 -22.48 29.06 5.91
C HIS A 219 -22.79 27.69 5.30
N GLY A 220 -23.21 26.73 6.13
CA GLY A 220 -23.47 25.36 5.71
C GLY A 220 -22.20 24.54 5.49
N ARG A 221 -22.37 23.33 4.98
CA ARG A 221 -21.29 22.32 4.89
C ARG A 221 -20.16 22.66 3.92
N MET A 222 -20.41 23.54 2.96
CA MET A 222 -19.45 23.92 1.92
C MET A 222 -19.21 25.43 1.91
N PRO A 223 -18.50 25.98 2.92
CA PRO A 223 -18.11 27.39 2.91
C PRO A 223 -17.33 27.74 1.64
N SER A 224 -17.59 28.91 1.08
CA SER A 224 -16.92 29.42 -0.11
C SER A 224 -15.45 29.72 0.15
N ARG A 225 -14.65 29.87 -0.92
CA ARG A 225 -13.24 30.26 -0.83
C ARG A 225 -13.05 31.55 -0.03
N LYS A 226 -13.86 32.58 -0.34
CA LYS A 226 -13.80 33.89 0.33
C LYS A 226 -14.17 33.81 1.82
N GLN A 227 -15.14 32.96 2.17
CA GLN A 227 -15.50 32.75 3.59
C GLN A 227 -14.32 32.14 4.36
N LYS A 228 -13.67 31.10 3.81
CA LYS A 228 -12.49 30.48 4.45
C LYS A 228 -11.34 31.45 4.62
N GLU A 229 -11.07 32.28 3.60
CA GLU A 229 -10.08 33.37 3.68
C GLU A 229 -10.43 34.38 4.78
N ASN A 230 -11.70 34.79 4.89
CA ASN A 230 -12.13 35.75 5.91
C ASN A 230 -11.94 35.19 7.33
N TYR A 231 -12.28 33.93 7.59
CA TYR A 231 -12.01 33.31 8.90
C TYR A 231 -10.52 33.14 9.18
N ALA A 232 -9.71 32.77 8.18
CA ALA A 232 -8.26 32.65 8.33
C ALA A 232 -7.62 34.02 8.66
N LEU A 233 -8.05 35.08 7.97
CA LEU A 233 -7.66 36.46 8.26
C LEU A 233 -8.09 36.89 9.67
N GLY A 234 -9.32 36.56 10.07
CA GLY A 234 -9.83 36.87 11.40
C GLY A 234 -9.00 36.21 12.51
N ILE A 235 -8.58 34.96 12.31
CA ILE A 235 -7.74 34.23 13.27
C ILE A 235 -6.40 34.95 13.47
N ILE A 236 -5.67 35.28 12.41
CA ILE A 236 -4.36 35.94 12.57
C ILE A 236 -4.47 37.37 13.07
N THR A 237 -5.63 38.02 12.88
CA THR A 237 -5.88 39.38 13.36
C THR A 237 -6.28 39.38 14.85
N ALA A 238 -7.02 38.36 15.31
CA ALA A 238 -7.33 38.14 16.72
C ALA A 238 -6.12 37.61 17.51
N PHE A 239 -5.31 36.76 16.87
CA PHE A 239 -4.16 36.09 17.47
C PHE A 239 -2.87 36.36 16.65
N PRO A 240 -2.28 37.57 16.75
CA PRO A 240 -1.11 37.95 15.95
C PRO A 240 0.08 36.99 16.01
N SER A 241 0.31 36.26 17.11
CA SER A 241 1.43 35.30 17.20
C SER A 241 1.22 34.03 16.38
N LEU A 242 0.01 33.80 15.84
CA LEU A 242 -0.28 32.69 14.93
C LEU A 242 -0.06 33.05 13.45
N ARG A 243 0.30 34.31 13.16
CA ARG A 243 0.60 34.77 11.81
C ARG A 243 1.91 34.15 11.32
N ASP A 244 1.90 33.57 10.12
CA ASP A 244 3.10 33.07 9.47
C ASP A 244 3.96 34.24 8.95
N PRO A 245 5.20 34.45 9.47
CA PRO A 245 6.09 35.50 9.00
C PRO A 245 6.62 35.27 7.58
N PHE A 246 6.61 34.04 7.09
CA PHE A 246 7.18 33.66 5.79
C PHE A 246 6.13 33.63 4.67
N SER A 247 4.86 33.89 4.99
CA SER A 247 3.77 33.91 4.03
C SER A 247 3.39 35.31 3.60
N GLN A 248 2.89 35.44 2.37
CA GLN A 248 2.53 36.74 1.79
C GLN A 248 1.43 37.44 2.58
N LYS A 249 0.39 36.70 3.00
CA LYS A 249 -0.75 37.24 3.76
C LYS A 249 -0.69 36.87 5.24
N GLY A 250 0.08 35.84 5.58
CA GLY A 250 0.36 35.36 6.92
C GLY A 250 -0.71 34.43 7.51
N TYR A 251 -1.77 34.10 6.77
CA TYR A 251 -2.86 33.20 7.20
C TYR A 251 -2.91 31.88 6.44
N GLU A 252 -1.98 31.63 5.52
CA GLU A 252 -1.97 30.52 4.58
C GLU A 252 -1.90 29.16 5.29
N HIS A 253 -1.30 29.08 6.48
CA HIS A 253 -1.35 27.88 7.32
C HIS A 253 -2.78 27.51 7.76
N PHE A 254 -3.65 28.50 7.96
CA PHE A 254 -5.07 28.27 8.28
C PHE A 254 -5.88 28.00 7.02
N TYR A 255 -5.64 28.78 5.95
CA TYR A 255 -6.23 28.53 4.64
C TYR A 255 -5.40 29.13 3.50
N ASP A 256 -4.82 28.27 2.68
CA ASP A 256 -4.21 28.61 1.40
C ASP A 256 -5.27 28.43 0.31
N ALA A 257 -5.63 29.52 -0.33
CA ALA A 257 -6.71 29.57 -1.29
C ALA A 257 -6.30 29.14 -2.71
N GLU A 258 -5.00 29.17 -3.03
CA GLU A 258 -4.45 28.70 -4.31
C GLU A 258 -4.38 27.16 -4.31
N LYS A 259 -3.86 26.58 -3.23
CA LYS A 259 -3.73 25.12 -3.09
C LYS A 259 -4.98 24.46 -2.51
N GLY A 260 -5.88 25.23 -1.90
CA GLY A 260 -7.04 24.71 -1.18
C GLY A 260 -6.66 23.93 0.08
N THR A 261 -5.54 24.28 0.72
CA THR A 261 -4.96 23.57 1.88
C THR A 261 -5.02 24.43 3.15
N GLY A 262 -4.47 23.93 4.26
CA GLY A 262 -4.48 24.60 5.57
C GLY A 262 -5.40 23.94 6.60
N TYR A 263 -5.27 24.36 7.86
CA TYR A 263 -5.95 23.73 9.00
C TYR A 263 -7.48 23.77 8.88
N LEU A 264 -8.05 24.90 8.41
CA LEU A 264 -9.50 25.05 8.21
C LEU A 264 -9.98 24.13 7.09
N ALA A 265 -9.25 24.06 5.96
CA ALA A 265 -9.58 23.17 4.84
C ALA A 265 -9.52 21.69 5.24
N TRP A 266 -8.46 21.28 5.94
CA TRP A 266 -8.31 19.91 6.43
C TRP A 266 -9.43 19.54 7.40
N ARG A 267 -9.77 20.45 8.32
CA ARG A 267 -10.79 20.18 9.32
C ARG A 267 -12.20 20.11 8.74
N LEU A 268 -12.56 20.99 7.79
CA LEU A 268 -13.82 20.89 7.03
C LEU A 268 -13.94 19.55 6.29
N LYS A 269 -12.84 19.08 5.67
CA LYS A 269 -12.79 17.79 4.95
C LYS A 269 -12.93 16.58 5.89
N THR A 270 -12.47 16.68 7.15
CA THR A 270 -12.53 15.59 8.12
C THR A 270 -13.79 15.60 8.97
N LEU A 271 -14.37 16.77 9.26
CA LEU A 271 -15.68 16.89 9.92
C LEU A 271 -16.81 16.32 9.06
N SER A 272 -16.78 16.59 7.75
CA SER A 272 -17.74 15.98 6.81
C SER A 272 -17.71 14.45 6.86
N ARG A 273 -16.55 13.82 7.12
CA ARG A 273 -16.41 12.35 7.21
C ARG A 273 -16.93 11.75 8.51
N LYS A 274 -16.85 12.48 9.64
CA LYS A 274 -17.37 12.00 10.94
C LYS A 274 -18.89 12.10 11.07
N VAL A 275 -19.54 13.03 10.34
CA VAL A 275 -20.99 13.25 10.39
C VAL A 275 -21.75 12.51 9.29
N PHE A 276 -21.09 11.69 8.46
CA PHE A 276 -21.76 10.72 7.58
C PHE A 276 -22.33 9.54 8.40
N LYS A 277 -23.37 9.79 9.19
CA LYS A 277 -24.53 8.90 9.23
C LYS A 277 -25.57 9.56 8.31
N ARG A 278 -25.79 8.97 7.14
CA ARG A 278 -26.82 9.44 6.21
C ARG A 278 -28.20 9.39 6.91
N PRO A 279 -29.12 10.32 6.61
CA PRO A 279 -30.49 10.22 7.10
C PRO A 279 -31.09 8.87 6.67
N VAL A 280 -31.81 8.25 7.59
CA VAL A 280 -32.51 6.97 7.43
C VAL A 280 -33.53 7.14 6.30
N LYS A 281 -33.13 6.78 5.09
CA LYS A 281 -34.03 6.11 4.14
C LYS A 281 -34.07 4.66 4.60
N GLU A 282 -35.26 4.06 4.59
CA GLU A 282 -35.51 2.64 4.86
C GLU A 282 -34.32 1.79 4.38
N ALA A 283 -33.82 0.97 5.29
CA ALA A 283 -32.60 0.21 5.10
C ALA A 283 -32.73 -0.73 3.91
N SER A 284 -32.34 -0.26 2.72
CA SER A 284 -31.63 -1.14 1.81
C SER A 284 -30.29 -1.39 2.46
N GLU A 285 -30.11 -2.62 2.95
CA GLU A 285 -28.90 -3.14 3.58
C GLU A 285 -27.66 -2.49 2.99
N ALA A 286 -26.76 -2.01 3.85
CA ALA A 286 -25.40 -1.74 3.44
C ALA A 286 -24.89 -3.02 2.78
N HIS A 287 -24.92 -3.06 1.44
CA HIS A 287 -24.39 -4.18 0.70
C HIS A 287 -22.92 -4.24 1.09
N GLU A 288 -22.58 -5.17 1.99
CA GLU A 288 -21.23 -5.63 2.17
C GLU A 288 -20.73 -5.92 0.76
N GLN A 289 -19.78 -5.14 0.26
CA GLN A 289 -19.15 -5.40 -1.03
C GLN A 289 -17.77 -6.00 -0.75
N GLY A 290 -17.41 -7.03 -1.51
CA GLY A 290 -16.14 -7.74 -1.33
C GLY A 290 -16.25 -9.03 -0.51
N PRO A 291 -15.15 -9.51 0.11
CA PRO A 291 -15.03 -10.87 0.67
C PRO A 291 -16.02 -11.18 1.81
N LYS A 292 -16.49 -10.14 2.50
CA LYS A 292 -17.43 -10.27 3.62
C LYS A 292 -18.89 -10.32 3.17
N ARG A 293 -19.17 -10.00 1.90
CA ARG A 293 -20.54 -10.04 1.37
C ARG A 293 -21.13 -11.42 1.57
N ARG A 294 -22.15 -11.52 2.42
CA ARG A 294 -23.08 -12.64 2.33
C ARG A 294 -23.76 -12.58 0.97
N ARG A 295 -23.33 -13.47 0.08
CA ARG A 295 -24.03 -13.72 -1.18
C ARG A 295 -25.13 -14.70 -0.82
N THR A 296 -26.38 -14.29 -1.00
CA THR A 296 -27.49 -15.22 -1.11
C THR A 296 -27.18 -16.07 -2.34
N SER A 297 -26.96 -17.37 -2.15
CA SER A 297 -26.81 -18.29 -3.26
C SER A 297 -28.07 -18.22 -4.12
N ASP A 298 -27.95 -18.43 -5.43
CA ASP A 298 -29.10 -18.61 -6.35
C ASP A 298 -29.76 -19.98 -6.08
N THR A 299 -30.11 -20.23 -4.83
CA THR A 299 -30.72 -21.47 -4.37
C THR A 299 -32.22 -21.39 -4.58
N SER A 300 -32.61 -21.34 -5.85
CA SER A 300 -33.97 -21.70 -6.25
C SER A 300 -34.19 -23.23 -6.28
N ALA A 301 -33.21 -24.05 -5.85
CA ALA A 301 -33.23 -25.49 -6.13
C ALA A 301 -32.65 -26.42 -5.03
N GLY A 302 -32.70 -26.09 -3.74
CA GLY A 302 -32.45 -27.10 -2.71
C GLY A 302 -32.35 -26.56 -1.28
N GLU A 303 -33.09 -27.15 -0.34
CA GLU A 303 -32.98 -26.86 1.08
C GLU A 303 -31.52 -27.03 1.55
N GLN A 304 -30.96 -25.96 2.13
CA GLN A 304 -29.66 -26.04 2.81
C GLN A 304 -29.84 -26.81 4.11
N LEU A 305 -29.00 -27.82 4.34
CA LEU A 305 -29.06 -28.65 5.53
C LEU A 305 -28.46 -27.90 6.72
N SER A 306 -29.12 -28.00 7.87
CA SER A 306 -28.67 -27.42 9.14
C SER A 306 -28.74 -28.46 10.27
N GLY A 307 -28.09 -28.15 11.40
CA GLY A 307 -28.12 -28.99 12.60
C GLY A 307 -27.68 -30.44 12.35
N ASP A 308 -28.51 -31.39 12.77
CA ASP A 308 -28.21 -32.82 12.70
C ASP A 308 -28.18 -33.37 11.27
N ALA A 309 -29.04 -32.86 10.38
CA ALA A 309 -29.06 -33.26 8.97
C ALA A 309 -27.76 -32.86 8.24
N CYS A 310 -27.19 -31.70 8.60
CA CYS A 310 -25.88 -31.29 8.11
C CYS A 310 -24.78 -32.24 8.62
N ARG A 311 -24.80 -32.58 9.92
CA ARG A 311 -23.84 -33.51 10.53
C ARG A 311 -23.89 -34.90 9.90
N GLU A 312 -25.08 -35.40 9.61
CA GLU A 312 -25.27 -36.68 8.91
C GLU A 312 -24.72 -36.62 7.47
N ALA A 313 -24.98 -35.54 6.75
CA ALA A 313 -24.44 -35.34 5.40
C ALA A 313 -22.90 -35.32 5.41
N LEU A 314 -22.27 -34.68 6.40
CA LEU A 314 -20.81 -34.69 6.57
C LEU A 314 -20.27 -36.10 6.86
N SER A 315 -20.92 -36.85 7.75
CA SER A 315 -20.55 -38.25 8.03
C SER A 315 -20.62 -39.12 6.78
N PHE A 316 -21.67 -38.94 5.97
CA PHE A 316 -21.83 -39.62 4.68
C PHE A 316 -20.71 -39.25 3.70
N LEU A 317 -20.38 -37.96 3.59
CA LEU A 317 -19.31 -37.48 2.70
C LEU A 317 -17.94 -38.05 3.09
N GLY A 318 -17.72 -38.45 4.35
CA GLY A 318 -16.49 -39.11 4.77
C GLY A 318 -16.24 -40.47 4.10
N HIS A 319 -17.31 -41.19 3.73
CA HIS A 319 -17.21 -42.60 3.30
C HIS A 319 -17.86 -42.90 1.95
N SER A 320 -18.66 -41.98 1.40
CA SER A 320 -19.33 -42.19 0.11
C SER A 320 -18.37 -42.22 -1.06
N THR A 321 -18.59 -43.17 -1.97
CA THR A 321 -17.92 -43.28 -3.28
C THR A 321 -18.84 -42.91 -4.45
N ASP A 322 -20.14 -42.70 -4.21
CA ASP A 322 -21.07 -42.27 -5.24
C ASP A 322 -20.91 -40.77 -5.54
N VAL A 323 -20.44 -40.46 -6.74
CA VAL A 323 -20.17 -39.11 -7.20
C VAL A 323 -21.45 -38.27 -7.23
N ALA A 324 -22.59 -38.83 -7.68
CA ALA A 324 -23.83 -38.07 -7.77
C ALA A 324 -24.33 -37.62 -6.38
N SER A 325 -24.37 -38.54 -5.42
CA SER A 325 -24.72 -38.24 -4.03
C SER A 325 -23.74 -37.27 -3.36
N VAL A 326 -22.44 -37.36 -3.68
CA VAL A 326 -21.43 -36.42 -3.18
C VAL A 326 -21.73 -35.01 -3.68
N PHE A 327 -21.95 -34.81 -4.99
CA PHE A 327 -22.29 -33.50 -5.54
C PHE A 327 -23.57 -32.92 -4.90
N GLN A 328 -24.61 -33.74 -4.75
CA GLN A 328 -25.86 -33.32 -4.12
C GLN A 328 -25.66 -32.90 -2.66
N LYS A 329 -24.97 -33.71 -1.85
CA LYS A 329 -24.71 -33.38 -0.44
C LYS A 329 -23.78 -32.18 -0.29
N MET A 330 -22.77 -32.05 -1.17
CA MET A 330 -21.91 -30.87 -1.24
C MET A 330 -22.71 -29.61 -1.56
N LYS A 331 -23.70 -29.68 -2.46
CA LYS A 331 -24.60 -28.56 -2.79
C LYS A 331 -25.48 -28.17 -1.60
N SER A 332 -26.03 -29.16 -0.91
CA SER A 332 -26.92 -28.95 0.25
C SER A 332 -26.22 -28.48 1.53
N THR A 333 -24.88 -28.50 1.57
CA THR A 333 -24.05 -28.07 2.72
C THR A 333 -23.22 -26.83 2.40
N LEU A 334 -23.56 -26.11 1.33
CA LEU A 334 -22.85 -24.92 0.87
C LEU A 334 -22.78 -23.84 1.95
N GLU A 335 -23.89 -23.52 2.62
CA GLU A 335 -23.94 -22.46 3.62
C GLU A 335 -23.03 -22.74 4.81
N TYR A 336 -23.12 -23.95 5.38
CA TYR A 336 -22.25 -24.39 6.47
C TYR A 336 -20.78 -24.22 6.11
N ARG A 337 -20.42 -24.63 4.89
CA ARG A 337 -19.05 -24.52 4.39
C ARG A 337 -18.64 -23.08 4.10
N GLN A 338 -19.54 -22.22 3.61
CA GLN A 338 -19.26 -20.80 3.43
C GLN A 338 -18.98 -20.10 4.76
N ASP A 339 -19.71 -20.46 5.82
CA ASP A 339 -19.48 -19.93 7.15
C ASP A 339 -18.15 -20.44 7.72
N LEU A 340 -17.82 -21.72 7.51
CA LEU A 340 -16.53 -22.31 7.85
C LEU A 340 -15.35 -21.61 7.14
N VAL A 341 -15.50 -21.29 5.85
CA VAL A 341 -14.47 -20.57 5.09
C VAL A 341 -14.28 -19.14 5.60
N ARG A 342 -15.35 -18.46 6.05
CA ARG A 342 -15.28 -17.08 6.57
C ARG A 342 -14.74 -17.01 7.99
N ASP A 343 -14.85 -18.09 8.76
CA ASP A 343 -14.30 -18.20 10.11
C ASP A 343 -12.77 -18.33 10.05
N SER A 344 -12.06 -17.35 10.59
CA SER A 344 -10.59 -17.35 10.59
C SER A 344 -9.96 -18.47 11.41
N GLU A 345 -10.68 -19.02 12.40
CA GLU A 345 -10.17 -20.11 13.24
C GLU A 345 -10.43 -21.47 12.61
N GLN A 346 -11.57 -21.62 11.91
CA GLN A 346 -12.00 -22.91 11.39
C GLN A 346 -11.71 -23.12 9.89
N THR A 347 -11.34 -22.07 9.15
CA THR A 347 -11.05 -22.15 7.71
C THR A 347 -9.95 -23.17 7.37
N THR A 348 -9.02 -23.42 8.30
CA THR A 348 -7.94 -24.41 8.15
C THR A 348 -8.44 -25.85 8.09
N ASP A 349 -9.61 -26.11 8.65
CA ASP A 349 -10.18 -27.44 8.78
C ASP A 349 -11.20 -27.74 7.68
N VAL A 350 -11.43 -26.81 6.73
CA VAL A 350 -12.37 -26.99 5.60
C VAL A 350 -12.11 -28.28 4.84
N PHE A 351 -10.86 -28.58 4.49
CA PHE A 351 -10.52 -29.81 3.77
C PHE A 351 -10.53 -31.06 4.66
N LYS A 352 -10.43 -30.92 5.99
CA LYS A 352 -10.62 -32.05 6.91
C LYS A 352 -12.09 -32.40 7.04
N ILE A 353 -12.95 -31.38 7.07
CA ILE A 353 -14.41 -31.52 7.21
C ILE A 353 -15.05 -31.92 5.87
N PHE A 354 -14.51 -31.41 4.76
CA PHE A 354 -14.93 -31.73 3.39
C PHE A 354 -13.78 -32.37 2.59
N PRO A 355 -13.40 -33.62 2.93
CA PRO A 355 -12.28 -34.29 2.28
C PRO A 355 -12.51 -34.52 0.77
N ARG A 356 -13.79 -34.52 0.35
CA ARG A 356 -14.16 -34.78 -1.05
C ARG A 356 -13.65 -33.74 -2.06
N PHE A 357 -13.22 -32.56 -1.61
CA PHE A 357 -12.53 -31.62 -2.50
C PHE A 357 -11.18 -32.13 -3.02
N LEU A 358 -10.56 -33.08 -2.32
CA LEU A 358 -9.21 -33.56 -2.63
C LEU A 358 -9.22 -34.65 -3.70
N ASP A 359 -10.32 -35.40 -3.83
CA ASP A 359 -10.44 -36.58 -4.67
C ASP A 359 -11.54 -36.46 -5.74
N VAL A 360 -12.58 -35.64 -5.54
CA VAL A 360 -13.68 -35.44 -6.50
C VAL A 360 -13.50 -34.13 -7.28
N LYS A 361 -13.26 -34.26 -8.59
CA LYS A 361 -13.11 -33.12 -9.51
C LYS A 361 -14.43 -32.38 -9.69
N GLY A 362 -14.37 -31.05 -9.82
CA GLY A 362 -15.52 -30.21 -10.20
C GLY A 362 -16.31 -29.62 -9.03
N LEU A 363 -16.07 -30.04 -7.78
CA LEU A 363 -16.78 -29.50 -6.61
C LEU A 363 -16.52 -28.01 -6.36
N VAL A 364 -15.29 -27.54 -6.62
CA VAL A 364 -14.96 -26.10 -6.54
C VAL A 364 -15.75 -25.29 -7.57
N ASN A 365 -15.89 -25.81 -8.80
CA ASN A 365 -16.67 -25.16 -9.85
C ASN A 365 -18.16 -25.15 -9.51
N GLN A 366 -18.68 -26.24 -8.92
CA GLN A 366 -20.06 -26.29 -8.42
C GLN A 366 -20.30 -25.16 -7.42
N ASP A 367 -19.46 -25.03 -6.41
CA ASP A 367 -19.61 -23.97 -5.41
C ASP A 367 -19.51 -22.58 -6.00
N PHE A 368 -18.57 -22.39 -6.93
CA PHE A 368 -18.43 -21.13 -7.64
C PHE A 368 -19.72 -20.77 -8.41
N ALA A 369 -20.29 -21.72 -9.14
CA ALA A 369 -21.56 -21.54 -9.84
C ALA A 369 -22.72 -21.24 -8.88
N LEU A 370 -22.79 -21.91 -7.73
CA LEU A 370 -23.84 -21.67 -6.73
C LEU A 370 -23.73 -20.27 -6.07
N LEU A 371 -22.51 -19.73 -5.95
CA LEU A 371 -22.25 -18.43 -5.33
C LEU A 371 -22.39 -17.24 -6.30
N PHE A 372 -22.12 -17.45 -7.58
CA PHE A 372 -22.01 -16.38 -8.58
C PHE A 372 -23.00 -16.51 -9.74
N GLY A 373 -23.74 -17.61 -9.81
CA GLY A 373 -24.61 -17.97 -10.91
C GLY A 373 -23.85 -18.67 -12.05
N GLU A 374 -24.55 -19.55 -12.76
CA GLU A 374 -23.99 -20.37 -13.85
C GLU A 374 -23.46 -19.50 -15.00
N GLU A 375 -24.19 -18.45 -15.38
CA GLU A 375 -23.75 -17.50 -16.43
C GLU A 375 -22.41 -16.84 -16.08
N THR A 376 -22.25 -16.38 -14.83
CA THR A 376 -21.01 -15.72 -14.39
C THR A 376 -19.86 -16.72 -14.33
N ALA A 377 -20.12 -17.93 -13.85
CA ALA A 377 -19.13 -19.00 -13.76
C ALA A 377 -18.58 -19.39 -15.14
N SER A 378 -19.47 -19.68 -16.08
CA SER A 378 -19.09 -20.05 -17.46
C SER A 378 -18.35 -18.92 -18.15
N ARG A 379 -18.86 -17.68 -18.04
CA ARG A 379 -18.23 -16.51 -18.66
C ARG A 379 -16.82 -16.23 -18.13
N MET A 380 -16.53 -16.54 -16.87
CA MET A 380 -15.18 -16.38 -16.32
C MET A 380 -14.19 -17.29 -17.05
N LEU A 381 -14.52 -18.57 -17.17
CA LEU A 381 -13.67 -19.57 -17.79
C LEU A 381 -13.54 -19.32 -19.31
N GLU A 382 -14.64 -19.05 -20.00
CA GLU A 382 -14.65 -18.76 -21.44
C GLU A 382 -13.77 -17.55 -21.81
N ARG A 383 -13.73 -16.54 -20.95
CA ARG A 383 -12.99 -15.29 -21.19
C ARG A 383 -11.64 -15.25 -20.50
N TRP A 384 -11.24 -16.33 -19.82
CA TRP A 384 -10.01 -16.38 -19.05
C TRP A 384 -8.80 -16.12 -19.95
N ASP A 385 -8.59 -16.99 -20.94
CA ASP A 385 -7.44 -16.90 -21.85
C ASP A 385 -7.50 -15.71 -22.80
N THR A 386 -8.71 -15.30 -23.20
CA THR A 386 -8.90 -14.28 -24.24
C THR A 386 -8.92 -12.85 -23.71
N VAL A 387 -9.37 -12.65 -22.45
CA VAL A 387 -9.61 -11.31 -21.90
C VAL A 387 -8.96 -11.11 -20.55
N PHE A 388 -9.21 -12.00 -19.58
CA PHE A 388 -8.80 -11.74 -18.20
C PHE A 388 -7.30 -11.90 -18.00
N LYS A 389 -6.75 -13.06 -18.37
CA LYS A 389 -5.33 -13.38 -18.24
C LYS A 389 -4.42 -12.37 -18.96
N PRO A 390 -4.64 -12.03 -20.25
CA PRO A 390 -3.82 -11.01 -20.93
C PRO A 390 -3.89 -9.64 -20.26
N LYS A 391 -5.06 -9.24 -19.75
CA LYS A 391 -5.22 -7.96 -19.04
C LYS A 391 -4.50 -7.94 -17.70
N ILE A 392 -4.55 -9.04 -16.95
CA ILE A 392 -3.84 -9.16 -15.67
C ILE A 392 -2.33 -9.00 -15.91
N ILE A 393 -1.79 -9.71 -16.90
CA ILE A 393 -0.37 -9.61 -17.27
C ILE A 393 -0.03 -8.18 -17.70
N MET A 394 -0.85 -7.57 -18.55
CA MET A 394 -0.65 -6.19 -19.02
C MET A 394 -0.61 -5.18 -17.86
N GLU A 395 -1.59 -5.22 -16.96
CA GLU A 395 -1.65 -4.32 -15.80
C GLU A 395 -0.50 -4.58 -14.83
N ALA A 396 -0.09 -5.84 -14.64
CA ALA A 396 1.02 -6.21 -13.77
C ALA A 396 2.37 -5.65 -14.25
N ARG A 397 2.56 -5.41 -15.56
CA ARG A 397 3.77 -4.75 -16.11
C ARG A 397 3.99 -3.32 -15.61
N HIS A 398 2.94 -2.66 -15.14
CA HIS A 398 3.02 -1.29 -14.63
C HIS A 398 3.32 -1.22 -13.13
N LEU A 399 3.40 -2.36 -12.44
CA LEU A 399 3.75 -2.42 -11.04
C LEU A 399 5.27 -2.26 -10.84
N THR A 400 5.65 -1.85 -9.64
CA THR A 400 7.07 -1.78 -9.23
C THR A 400 7.68 -3.17 -9.31
N GLU A 401 8.80 -3.26 -10.04
CA GLU A 401 9.48 -4.53 -10.27
C GLU A 401 10.06 -5.07 -8.96
N THR A 402 9.72 -6.33 -8.65
CA THR A 402 10.25 -7.08 -7.51
C THR A 402 10.62 -8.49 -8.00
N PRO A 403 11.59 -9.19 -7.36
CA PRO A 403 12.01 -10.52 -7.80
C PRO A 403 10.84 -11.51 -7.92
N ASP A 404 9.92 -11.49 -6.95
CA ASP A 404 8.72 -12.33 -6.95
C ASP A 404 7.77 -11.98 -8.09
N LEU A 405 7.59 -10.68 -8.39
CA LEU A 405 6.77 -10.22 -9.50
C LEU A 405 7.39 -10.62 -10.85
N SER A 406 8.70 -10.41 -11.05
CA SER A 406 9.38 -10.78 -12.30
C SER A 406 9.33 -12.29 -12.53
N ARG A 407 9.44 -13.10 -11.47
CA ARG A 407 9.28 -14.56 -11.52
C ARG A 407 7.86 -14.95 -11.95
N LEU A 408 6.82 -14.35 -11.35
CA LEU A 408 5.42 -14.60 -11.71
C LEU A 408 5.09 -14.12 -13.12
N MET A 409 5.60 -12.97 -13.54
CA MET A 409 5.45 -12.44 -14.90
C MET A 409 6.05 -13.38 -15.93
N ALA A 410 7.29 -13.86 -15.69
CA ALA A 410 7.95 -14.80 -16.59
C ALA A 410 7.19 -16.14 -16.71
N ALA A 411 6.60 -16.63 -15.62
CA ALA A 411 5.79 -17.85 -15.65
C ALA A 411 4.41 -17.64 -16.30
N ALA A 412 3.79 -16.48 -16.10
CA ALA A 412 2.52 -16.14 -16.74
C ALA A 412 2.68 -15.99 -18.26
N GLU A 413 3.82 -15.45 -18.73
CA GLU A 413 4.10 -15.24 -20.16
C GLU A 413 4.67 -16.47 -20.88
N LYS A 414 5.32 -17.41 -20.16
CA LYS A 414 5.82 -18.66 -20.74
C LYS A 414 4.70 -19.70 -20.87
N ASN A 415 4.39 -20.09 -22.10
CA ASN A 415 3.52 -21.24 -22.41
C ASN A 415 4.26 -22.60 -22.29
N GLY A 416 5.05 -22.81 -21.23
CA GLY A 416 5.88 -24.01 -21.06
C GLY A 416 5.68 -24.70 -19.72
N GLU A 417 5.67 -26.03 -19.72
CA GLU A 417 5.74 -26.87 -18.51
C GLU A 417 7.11 -26.68 -17.84
N ASN A 418 7.22 -25.74 -16.89
CA ASN A 418 8.34 -25.77 -15.96
C ASN A 418 8.00 -26.80 -14.88
N GLU A 419 8.70 -27.93 -14.84
CA GLU A 419 8.44 -29.05 -13.91
C GLU A 419 8.51 -28.66 -12.42
N ASN A 420 9.04 -27.47 -12.10
CA ASN A 420 9.21 -26.97 -10.73
C ASN A 420 8.46 -25.65 -10.42
N TYR A 421 7.51 -25.21 -11.26
CA TYR A 421 6.82 -23.94 -11.02
C TYR A 421 5.33 -23.97 -11.41
N TRP A 422 4.54 -23.05 -10.84
CA TRP A 422 3.13 -22.84 -11.18
C TRP A 422 2.94 -22.68 -12.70
N ASP A 423 1.87 -23.26 -13.22
CA ASP A 423 1.48 -23.04 -14.61
C ASP A 423 1.13 -21.56 -14.87
N SER A 424 1.02 -21.23 -16.15
CA SER A 424 0.77 -19.86 -16.60
C SER A 424 -0.56 -19.31 -16.03
N ASP A 425 -1.56 -20.16 -15.77
CA ASP A 425 -2.85 -19.73 -15.20
C ASP A 425 -2.74 -19.39 -13.73
N MET A 426 -2.11 -20.26 -12.94
CA MET A 426 -1.86 -20.05 -11.53
C MET A 426 -0.91 -18.87 -11.29
N ALA A 427 0.12 -18.71 -12.12
CA ALA A 427 0.98 -17.54 -12.09
C ALA A 427 0.17 -16.26 -12.36
N SER A 428 -0.74 -16.28 -13.34
CA SER A 428 -1.63 -15.15 -13.64
C SER A 428 -2.61 -14.84 -12.51
N LEU A 429 -3.14 -15.85 -11.82
CA LEU A 429 -3.98 -15.65 -10.63
C LEU A 429 -3.18 -15.06 -9.45
N LEU A 430 -1.93 -15.47 -9.27
CA LEU A 430 -1.04 -14.89 -8.26
C LEU A 430 -0.63 -13.45 -8.61
N LEU A 431 -0.50 -13.11 -9.89
CA LEU A 431 -0.31 -11.72 -10.34
C LEU A 431 -1.51 -10.84 -10.00
N LEU A 432 -2.73 -11.37 -10.13
CA LEU A 432 -3.94 -10.65 -9.77
C LEU A 432 -3.89 -10.16 -8.31
N LEU A 433 -3.32 -10.95 -7.38
CA LEU A 433 -3.13 -10.52 -5.98
C LEU A 433 -2.40 -9.18 -5.90
N HIS A 434 -1.39 -8.92 -6.71
CA HIS A 434 -0.67 -7.64 -6.68
C HIS A 434 -1.54 -6.44 -7.13
N LEU A 435 -2.45 -6.65 -8.08
CA LEU A 435 -3.32 -5.61 -8.64
C LEU A 435 -4.49 -5.19 -7.73
N LEU A 436 -4.79 -6.02 -6.74
CA LEU A 436 -5.99 -5.83 -5.94
C LEU A 436 -5.81 -4.75 -4.86
N PRO A 437 -6.82 -3.89 -4.61
CA PRO A 437 -6.71 -2.87 -3.59
C PRO A 437 -6.64 -3.50 -2.19
N PRO A 438 -5.95 -2.87 -1.22
CA PRO A 438 -5.98 -3.32 0.16
C PRO A 438 -7.42 -3.34 0.69
N THR A 439 -7.79 -4.41 1.40
CA THR A 439 -9.17 -4.65 1.84
C THR A 439 -9.67 -3.49 2.69
N ALA A 440 -10.78 -2.87 2.29
CA ALA A 440 -11.37 -1.76 3.02
C ALA A 440 -11.96 -2.25 4.37
N GLY A 441 -11.41 -1.75 5.47
CA GLY A 441 -11.95 -1.95 6.82
C GLY A 441 -11.10 -2.83 7.73
N ARG A 442 -10.36 -2.16 8.63
CA ARG A 442 -9.52 -2.66 9.74
C ARG A 442 -8.32 -3.52 9.35
N ARG A 443 -7.11 -2.97 9.58
CA ARG A 443 -5.83 -3.61 10.00
C ARG A 443 -5.55 -5.06 9.52
N ARG A 444 -5.96 -5.46 8.32
CA ARG A 444 -5.49 -6.72 7.72
C ARG A 444 -4.52 -6.36 6.61
N VAL A 445 -3.29 -6.83 6.77
CA VAL A 445 -2.25 -6.74 5.75
C VAL A 445 -2.72 -7.61 4.59
N LYS A 446 -2.70 -7.05 3.38
CA LYS A 446 -2.99 -7.79 2.14
C LYS A 446 -2.02 -8.97 2.05
N ILE A 447 -2.54 -10.19 1.90
CA ILE A 447 -1.70 -11.36 1.72
C ILE A 447 -0.75 -11.17 0.52
N SER A 448 0.53 -11.43 0.72
CA SER A 448 1.51 -11.36 -0.38
C SER A 448 1.34 -12.57 -1.30
N SER A 449 1.78 -12.45 -2.55
CA SER A 449 1.79 -13.58 -3.49
C SER A 449 2.62 -14.76 -2.97
N SER A 450 3.76 -14.50 -2.32
CA SER A 450 4.61 -15.52 -1.67
C SER A 450 3.90 -16.22 -0.50
N GLU A 451 3.12 -15.50 0.30
CA GLU A 451 2.35 -16.11 1.39
C GLU A 451 1.12 -16.87 0.86
N ALA A 452 0.50 -16.37 -0.20
CA ALA A 452 -0.59 -17.04 -0.90
C ALA A 452 -0.13 -18.37 -1.53
N GLU A 453 1.05 -18.39 -2.14
CA GLU A 453 1.68 -19.59 -2.70
C GLU A 453 1.80 -20.72 -1.66
N LYS A 454 2.18 -20.40 -0.41
CA LYS A 454 2.26 -21.37 0.69
C LYS A 454 0.90 -21.93 1.13
N LYS A 455 -0.20 -21.28 0.75
CA LYS A 455 -1.58 -21.66 1.08
C LYS A 455 -2.29 -22.35 -0.08
N LEU A 456 -1.64 -22.50 -1.23
CA LEU A 456 -2.16 -23.24 -2.38
C LEU A 456 -1.85 -24.74 -2.24
N VAL A 457 -2.79 -25.57 -2.71
CA VAL A 457 -2.61 -27.02 -2.79
C VAL A 457 -1.96 -27.35 -4.13
N HIS A 458 -0.75 -27.91 -4.11
CA HIS A 458 -0.05 -28.32 -5.31
C HIS A 458 -0.42 -29.77 -5.67
N PHE A 459 -1.17 -29.96 -6.75
CA PHE A 459 -1.49 -31.29 -7.27
C PHE A 459 -0.38 -31.76 -8.21
N LEU A 460 0.41 -32.74 -7.77
CA LEU A 460 1.39 -33.38 -8.64
C LEU A 460 0.68 -34.35 -9.57
N LYS A 461 0.71 -34.06 -10.87
CA LYS A 461 0.23 -34.98 -11.91
C LYS A 461 1.24 -36.11 -12.07
N VAL A 462 0.99 -37.25 -11.42
CA VAL A 462 1.79 -38.47 -11.64
C VAL A 462 1.47 -39.00 -13.04
N ARG A 463 2.41 -38.86 -13.98
CA ARG A 463 2.33 -39.55 -15.27
C ARG A 463 2.66 -41.03 -15.02
N HIS A 464 1.68 -41.92 -15.09
CA HIS A 464 1.96 -43.35 -15.22
C HIS A 464 2.52 -43.58 -16.62
N THR A 465 3.84 -43.67 -16.74
CA THR A 465 4.48 -44.27 -17.91
C THR A 465 4.18 -45.76 -17.87
N VAL A 466 3.18 -46.18 -18.64
CA VAL A 466 3.02 -47.59 -18.99
C VAL A 466 4.16 -47.89 -19.96
N TYR A 467 5.20 -48.56 -19.47
CA TYR A 467 6.19 -49.17 -20.36
C TYR A 467 5.48 -50.33 -21.07
N SER A 468 5.19 -50.13 -22.36
CA SER A 468 4.77 -51.19 -23.29
C SER A 468 5.97 -51.98 -23.77
#